data_AF-A0A378N8N2-F1
#
_entry.id   AF-A0A378N8N2-F1
#
_cell.length_a   1.000
_cell.length_b   1.000
_cell.length_c   1.000
_cell.angle_alpha   90.00
_cell.angle_beta   90.00
_cell.angle_gamma   90.00
#
_symmetry.space_group_name_H-M   'P 1'
#
loop_
_entity.id
_entity.type
_entity.pdbx_description
1 polymer ?
#
loop_
_entity_poly.entity_id
_entity_poly.type
_entity_poly.pdbx_seq_one_letter_code
_entity_poly.pdbx_strand_id
1 'polypeptide(L)' 'MVSPLLWKKVARGLSAGRVQSVAVKLLVEREREIKAFQSEEFWTILAIRKLIVKNYRLN' A
#
# COMPACT_ATOMS: atom_id res chain seq x y z
N MET A 1 31.33 4.03 -5.36
CA MET A 1 30.57 5.17 -5.91
C MET A 1 29.81 4.68 -7.13
N VAL A 2 28.46 4.73 -7.13
CA VAL A 2 27.64 4.22 -8.25
C VAL A 2 27.23 5.35 -9.22
N SER A 3 27.26 6.61 -8.77
CA SER A 3 26.84 7.79 -9.54
C SER A 3 27.49 7.94 -10.93
N PRO A 4 28.82 7.70 -11.13
CA PRO A 4 29.42 7.79 -12.46
C PRO A 4 28.85 6.79 -13.48
N LEU A 5 28.44 5.61 -13.02
CA LEU A 5 27.80 4.60 -13.86
C LEU A 5 26.40 5.05 -14.29
N LEU A 6 25.64 5.65 -13.38
CA LEU A 6 24.31 6.18 -13.68
C LEU A 6 24.35 7.35 -14.65
N TRP A 7 25.38 8.19 -14.60
CA TRP A 7 25.53 9.27 -15.58
C TRP A 7 25.82 8.77 -16.99
N LYS A 8 26.54 7.65 -17.10
CA LYS A 8 26.85 7.02 -18.38
C LYS A 8 25.67 6.25 -18.98
N LYS A 9 24.77 5.72 -18.14
CA LYS A 9 23.73 4.77 -18.56
C LYS A 9 22.30 5.29 -18.44
N VAL A 10 22.05 6.32 -17.64
CA VAL A 10 20.70 6.83 -17.34
C VAL A 10 20.64 8.33 -17.60
N ALA A 11 21.21 9.16 -16.72
CA ALA A 11 21.23 10.62 -16.88
C ALA A 11 22.30 11.25 -15.98
N ARG A 12 22.90 12.37 -16.44
CA ARG A 12 23.84 13.16 -15.62
C ARG A 12 23.16 13.73 -14.38
N GLY A 13 23.91 13.87 -13.29
CA GLY A 13 23.43 14.44 -12.02
C GLY A 13 22.70 13.46 -11.10
N LEU A 14 22.45 12.22 -11.53
CA LEU A 14 21.82 11.21 -10.69
C LEU A 14 22.76 10.69 -9.60
N SER A 15 22.22 10.51 -8.40
CA SER A 15 22.89 9.89 -7.27
C SER A 15 22.24 8.56 -6.93
N ALA A 16 23.06 7.63 -6.42
CA ALA A 16 22.57 6.39 -5.83
C ALA A 16 23.35 6.11 -4.54
N GLY A 17 22.59 6.05 -3.45
CA GLY A 17 23.07 5.66 -2.13
C GLY A 17 22.42 4.35 -1.70
N ARG A 18 23.10 3.61 -0.82
CA ARG A 18 22.65 2.29 -0.34
C ARG A 18 21.22 2.29 0.20
N VAL A 19 20.83 3.33 0.94
CA VAL A 19 19.47 3.46 1.48
C VAL A 19 18.52 4.10 0.47
N GLN A 20 18.97 5.14 -0.24
CA GLN A 20 18.14 5.87 -1.21
C GLN A 20 17.65 4.96 -2.35
N SER A 21 18.52 4.13 -2.92
CA SER A 21 18.16 3.22 -4.01
C SER A 21 17.23 2.09 -3.55
N VAL A 22 17.34 1.63 -2.31
CA VAL A 22 16.41 0.63 -1.73
C VAL A 22 15.03 1.24 -1.50
N ALA A 23 14.95 2.48 -0.98
CA ALA A 23 13.68 3.18 -0.82
C ALA A 23 12.96 3.38 -2.16
N VAL A 24 13.69 3.81 -3.19
CA VAL A 24 13.14 3.95 -4.55
C VAL A 24 12.68 2.60 -5.10
N LYS A 25 13.44 1.52 -4.87
CA LYS A 25 13.05 0.17 -5.30
C LYS A 25 11.71 -0.27 -4.68
N LEU A 26 11.55 -0.10 -3.37
CA LEU A 26 10.31 -0.46 -2.66
C LEU A 26 9.09 0.30 -3.21
N LEU A 27 9.26 1.60 -3.49
CA LEU A 27 8.19 2.42 -4.05
C LEU A 27 7.80 1.96 -5.46
N VAL A 28 8.79 1.67 -6.32
CA VAL A 28 8.55 1.16 -7.67
C VAL A 28 7.89 -0.22 -7.66
N GLU A 29 8.27 -1.09 -6.73
CA GLU A 29 7.64 -2.42 -6.57
C GLU A 29 6.16 -2.30 -6.18
N ARG A 30 5.81 -1.42 -5.23
CA ARG A 30 4.41 -1.17 -4.85
C ARG A 30 3.59 -0.58 -6.00
N GLU A 31 4.14 0.36 -6.75
CA GLU A 31 3.46 0.92 -7.91
C GLU A 31 3.19 -0.14 -9.00
N ARG A 32 4.09 -1.12 -9.16
CA ARG A 32 3.86 -2.25 -10.07
C ARG A 32 2.75 -3.17 -9.56
N GLU A 33 2.71 -3.45 -8.26
CA GLU A 33 1.63 -4.23 -7.63
C GLU A 33 0.27 -3.52 -7.85
N ILE A 34 0.21 -2.21 -7.63
CA ILE A 34 -1.01 -1.41 -7.86
C ILE A 34 -1.43 -1.47 -9.34
N LYS A 35 -0.49 -1.31 -10.28
CA LYS A 35 -0.79 -1.39 -11.72
C LYS A 35 -1.23 -2.78 -12.18
N ALA A 36 -0.76 -3.83 -11.50
CA ALA A 36 -1.12 -5.21 -11.78
C ALA A 36 -2.41 -5.66 -11.07
N PHE A 37 -2.90 -4.89 -10.10
CA PHE A 37 -4.10 -5.20 -9.34
C PHE A 37 -5.34 -5.16 -10.26
N GLN A 38 -6.05 -6.28 -10.35
CA GLN A 38 -7.34 -6.38 -11.02
C GLN A 38 -8.43 -6.39 -9.96
N SER A 39 -9.29 -5.37 -9.96
CA SER A 39 -10.39 -5.27 -9.01
C SER A 39 -11.49 -6.28 -9.36
N GLU A 40 -11.92 -7.05 -8.37
CA GLU A 40 -13.03 -7.98 -8.48
C GLU A 40 -14.25 -7.43 -7.74
N GLU A 41 -15.44 -7.65 -8.30
CA GLU A 41 -16.69 -7.22 -7.69
C GLU A 41 -17.09 -8.18 -6.56
N PHE A 42 -17.43 -7.61 -5.40
CA PHE A 42 -17.98 -8.37 -4.28
C PHE A 42 -19.03 -7.55 -3.54
N TRP A 43 -19.96 -8.25 -2.88
CA TRP A 43 -20.99 -7.65 -2.03
C TRP A 43 -20.82 -8.10 -0.59
N THR A 44 -20.96 -7.16 0.34
CA THR A 44 -20.98 -7.44 1.78
C THR A 44 -22.39 -7.21 2.31
N ILE A 45 -22.94 -8.19 3.03
CA ILE A 45 -24.23 -8.06 3.71
C ILE A 45 -23.98 -7.51 5.12
N LEU A 46 -24.42 -6.27 5.35
CA LEU A 46 -24.38 -5.65 6.67
C LEU A 46 -25.69 -5.95 7.41
N ALA A 47 -25.60 -6.58 8.59
CA ALA A 47 -26.75 -6.84 9.45
C ALA A 47 -26.63 -6.06 10.75
N ILE A 48 -27.59 -5.18 11.03
CA ILE A 48 -27.68 -4.46 12.29
C ILE A 48 -28.70 -5.17 13.18
N ARG A 49 -28.25 -5.68 14.32
CA ARG A 49 -29.12 -6.30 15.34
C ARG A 49 -29.38 -5.31 16.47
N LYS A 50 -30.65 -4.98 16.70
CA LYS A 50 -31.07 -4.23 17.89
C LYS A 50 -31.22 -5.18 19.08
N LEU A 51 -30.41 -4.98 20.12
CA LEU A 51 -30.59 -5.64 21.41
C LEU A 51 -31.72 -4.93 22.18
N ILE A 52 -32.77 -5.68 22.51
CA ILE A 52 -33.78 -5.21 23.47
C ILE A 52 -33.37 -5.71 24.85
N VAL A 53 -33.03 -4.78 25.74
CA VAL A 53 -32.86 -5.07 27.17
C VAL A 53 -34.25 -5.21 27.78
N LYS A 54 -34.63 -6.42 28.19
CA LYS A 54 -35.85 -6.62 28.98
C LYS A 54 -35.57 -6.22 30.42
N ASN A 55 -36.11 -5.08 30.84
CA ASN A 55 -36.11 -4.70 32.25
C ASN A 55 -37.21 -5.49 32.97
N TYR A 56 -36.81 -6.57 33.64
CA TYR A 56 -37.69 -7.24 34.59
C TYR A 56 -37.68 -6.42 35.88
N ARG A 57 -38.73 -5.60 36.05
CA ARG A 57 -38.99 -4.94 37.33
C ARG A 57 -39.60 -5.98 38.26
N LEU A 58 -38.79 -6.48 39.20
CA LEU A 58 -39.28 -7.28 40.33
C LEU A 58 -40.07 -6.32 41.23
N ASN A 59 -41.33 -6.69 41.50
CA ASN A 59 -42.20 -6.02 42.47
C ASN A 59 -41.65 -6.18 43.89
#